data_AF-V5HEB8-F1
#
_entry.id   AF-V5HEB8-F1
#
_cell.length_a   1.000
_cell.length_b   1.000
_cell.length_c   1.000
_cell.angle_alpha   90.00
_cell.angle_beta   90.00
_cell.angle_gamma   90.00
#
_symmetry.space_group_name_H-M   'P 1'
#
loop_
_entity.id
_entity.type
_entity.pdbx_description
1 polymer ?
#
loop_
_entity_poly.entity_id
_entity_poly.type
_entity_poly.pdbx_seq_one_letter_code
_entity_poly.pdbx_strand_id
1 'polypeptide(L)'
;MCLALLLLVQLCTTVLGSKTRNDFKTTVPLNGTCNASMLKVTEHFRVLEHCFMSCKESANFKDVPNERLCNVAAFGTEESVKYTGKCINGTCQPPGERKYPVCFGYETMDIKGEAIATECQDSCFNSNHQLSNMNLPDGQKCVYPKKFSFLTLFRGPTVGICKDGTCTEKRTTNETCERNVLTVSSGVNIDASCTLSCKNKTTKVLKNGTQCVLRSTIIRKWPRFWHWTRRVDVIGVCWKGQCIQRELYNASQHDSKNGCNRTDIFIHQNLTVASNCRADCSNGTVEYRKDGLLCLWQYLRKELLDFFNIGNCSNGICKFQDDYVVVVKR
;
A
#
# COMPACT_ATOMS: atom_id res chain seq x y z
N MET A 1 7.13 -41.22 22.21
CA MET A 1 7.13 -39.74 22.02
C MET A 1 6.99 -39.30 20.56
N CYS A 2 7.46 -40.05 19.55
CA CYS A 2 7.28 -39.64 18.13
C CYS A 2 5.84 -39.72 17.60
N LEU A 3 5.00 -40.66 18.09
CA LEU A 3 3.63 -40.81 17.60
C LEU A 3 2.70 -39.64 17.99
N ALA A 4 2.92 -39.03 19.17
CA ALA A 4 2.11 -37.90 19.62
C ALA A 4 2.39 -36.62 18.82
N LEU A 5 3.64 -36.42 18.36
CA LEU A 5 4.00 -35.30 17.50
C LEU A 5 3.40 -35.45 16.09
N LEU A 6 3.36 -36.67 15.55
CA LEU A 6 2.77 -36.94 14.22
C LEU A 6 1.24 -36.70 14.21
N LEU A 7 0.55 -37.06 15.29
CA LEU A 7 -0.89 -36.78 15.44
C LEU A 7 -1.17 -35.28 15.63
N LEU A 8 -0.32 -34.54 16.35
CA LEU A 8 -0.46 -33.07 16.48
C LEU A 8 -0.24 -32.35 15.14
N VAL A 9 0.67 -32.82 14.29
CA VAL A 9 0.89 -32.26 12.95
C VAL A 9 -0.28 -32.55 12.02
N GLN A 10 -0.88 -33.75 12.08
CA GLN A 10 -2.07 -34.10 11.26
C GLN A 10 -3.37 -33.42 11.75
N LEU A 11 -3.48 -33.11 13.04
CA LEU A 11 -4.64 -32.36 13.58
C LEU A 11 -4.56 -30.86 13.26
N CYS A 12 -3.35 -30.27 13.21
CA CYS A 12 -3.20 -28.87 12.82
C CYS A 12 -3.53 -28.61 11.34
N THR A 13 -3.28 -29.56 10.44
CA THR A 13 -3.62 -29.41 9.01
C THR A 13 -5.10 -29.64 8.70
N THR A 14 -5.85 -30.31 9.59
CA THR A 14 -7.28 -30.59 9.41
C THR A 14 -8.18 -29.55 10.06
N VAL A 15 -7.72 -28.86 11.13
CA VAL A 15 -8.50 -27.78 11.79
C VAL A 15 -8.35 -26.43 11.09
N LEU A 16 -7.22 -26.18 10.41
CA LEU A 16 -7.09 -25.07 9.46
C LEU A 16 -7.55 -25.57 8.08
N GLY A 17 -8.86 -25.65 7.88
CA GLY A 17 -9.44 -25.97 6.58
C GLY A 17 -8.73 -25.18 5.48
N SER A 18 -8.06 -25.87 4.57
CA SER A 18 -7.38 -25.28 3.43
C SER A 18 -8.43 -24.55 2.61
N LYS A 19 -8.52 -23.23 2.73
CA LYS A 19 -9.44 -22.44 1.92
C LYS A 19 -9.04 -22.62 0.46
N THR A 20 -10.00 -23.08 -0.35
CA THR A 20 -9.79 -23.28 -1.78
C THR A 20 -10.09 -21.97 -2.52
N ARG A 21 -9.61 -21.85 -3.77
CA ARG A 21 -9.89 -20.69 -4.66
C ARG A 21 -11.38 -20.31 -4.71
N ASN A 22 -12.28 -21.28 -4.58
CA ASN A 22 -13.72 -21.05 -4.63
C ASN A 22 -14.28 -20.32 -3.41
N ASP A 23 -13.60 -20.37 -2.26
CA ASP A 23 -14.05 -19.67 -1.03
C ASP A 23 -13.89 -18.15 -1.13
N PHE A 24 -13.08 -17.68 -2.08
CA PHE A 24 -12.82 -16.27 -2.35
C PHE A 24 -13.48 -15.77 -3.64
N LYS A 25 -14.16 -16.65 -4.37
CA LYS A 25 -14.85 -16.34 -5.62
C LYS A 25 -16.33 -16.09 -5.37
N THR A 26 -16.86 -15.09 -6.04
CA THR A 26 -18.29 -14.84 -6.09
C THR A 26 -18.68 -14.38 -7.48
N THR A 27 -19.86 -14.77 -7.93
CA THR A 27 -20.42 -14.29 -9.19
C THR A 27 -21.38 -13.17 -8.87
N VAL A 28 -21.15 -12.00 -9.46
CA VAL A 28 -21.97 -10.81 -9.23
C VAL A 28 -22.62 -10.37 -10.54
N PRO A 29 -23.93 -10.06 -10.53
CA PRO A 29 -24.57 -9.44 -11.69
C PRO A 29 -23.97 -8.05 -11.93
N LEU A 30 -23.43 -7.81 -13.12
CA LEU A 30 -22.94 -6.48 -13.50
C LEU A 30 -24.06 -5.60 -14.05
N ASN A 31 -25.06 -6.21 -14.68
CA ASN A 31 -26.32 -5.62 -15.12
C ASN A 31 -27.43 -6.68 -15.00
N GLY A 32 -28.67 -6.36 -15.40
CA GLY A 32 -29.81 -7.27 -15.28
C GLY A 32 -29.70 -8.60 -16.04
N THR A 33 -28.73 -8.74 -16.97
CA THR A 33 -28.62 -9.90 -17.88
C THR A 33 -27.25 -10.56 -17.91
N CYS A 34 -26.21 -9.95 -17.32
CA CYS A 34 -24.82 -10.37 -17.38
C CYS A 34 -24.19 -10.49 -15.99
N ASN A 35 -23.38 -11.53 -15.84
CA ASN A 35 -22.68 -11.90 -14.62
C ASN A 35 -21.17 -11.91 -14.85
N ALA A 36 -20.40 -11.52 -13.83
CA ALA A 36 -18.95 -11.65 -13.84
C ALA A 36 -18.42 -12.29 -12.56
N SER A 37 -17.30 -13.01 -12.70
CA SER A 37 -16.57 -13.58 -11.59
C SER A 37 -15.74 -12.50 -10.88
N MET A 38 -15.91 -12.41 -9.57
CA MET A 38 -15.19 -11.49 -8.71
C MET A 38 -14.40 -12.24 -7.64
N LEU A 39 -13.23 -11.70 -7.30
CA LEU A 39 -12.39 -12.14 -6.20
C LEU A 39 -12.59 -11.23 -5.00
N LYS A 40 -12.78 -11.84 -3.83
CA LYS A 40 -12.83 -11.15 -2.54
C LYS A 40 -11.42 -10.71 -2.15
N VAL A 41 -11.23 -9.40 -1.98
CA VAL A 41 -9.97 -8.81 -1.50
C VAL A 41 -10.05 -8.59 0.01
N THR A 42 -11.11 -7.92 0.45
CA THR A 42 -11.49 -7.74 1.86
C THR A 42 -12.98 -8.05 2.04
N GLU A 43 -13.55 -7.86 3.22
CA GLU A 43 -14.99 -8.01 3.44
C GLU A 43 -15.83 -7.08 2.55
N HIS A 44 -15.36 -5.85 2.34
CA HIS A 44 -16.05 -4.79 1.61
C HIS A 44 -15.41 -4.43 0.27
N PHE A 45 -14.37 -5.16 -0.15
CA PHE A 45 -13.64 -4.90 -1.39
C PHE A 45 -13.53 -6.16 -2.25
N ARG A 46 -14.00 -6.06 -3.49
CA ARG A 46 -13.95 -7.12 -4.50
C ARG A 46 -13.47 -6.56 -5.82
N VAL A 47 -12.82 -7.38 -6.61
CA VAL A 47 -12.36 -7.02 -7.96
C VAL A 47 -12.71 -8.13 -8.94
N LEU A 48 -12.71 -7.82 -10.23
CA LEU A 48 -12.94 -8.82 -11.26
C LEU A 48 -11.79 -9.83 -11.30
N GLU A 49 -12.13 -11.12 -11.43
CA GLU A 49 -11.13 -12.14 -11.72
C GLU A 49 -10.55 -11.92 -13.13
N HIS A 50 -11.44 -11.66 -14.09
CA HIS A 50 -11.12 -11.40 -15.48
C HIS A 50 -11.99 -10.26 -16.02
N CYS A 51 -11.53 -9.58 -17.07
CA CYS A 51 -12.26 -8.46 -17.70
C CYS A 51 -13.32 -8.91 -18.72
N PHE A 52 -13.95 -10.05 -18.46
CA PHE A 52 -15.00 -10.63 -19.28
C PHE A 52 -16.22 -11.00 -18.43
N MET A 53 -17.40 -10.97 -19.03
CA MET A 53 -18.67 -11.33 -18.42
C MET A 53 -19.47 -12.29 -19.30
N SER A 54 -20.29 -13.12 -18.67
CA SER A 54 -21.23 -14.02 -19.34
C SER A 54 -22.63 -13.44 -19.27
N CYS A 55 -23.34 -13.41 -20.40
CA CYS A 55 -24.69 -12.85 -20.51
C CYS A 55 -25.67 -13.93 -20.96
N LYS A 56 -26.91 -13.93 -20.42
CA LYS A 56 -27.93 -14.94 -20.76
C LYS A 56 -28.24 -15.03 -22.26
N GLU A 57 -28.11 -13.92 -22.96
CA GLU A 57 -28.43 -13.78 -24.40
C GLU A 57 -27.26 -14.15 -25.33
N SER A 58 -26.09 -14.52 -24.80
CA SER A 58 -24.89 -14.79 -25.60
C SER A 58 -24.12 -15.98 -25.04
N ALA A 59 -23.87 -16.99 -25.88
CA ALA A 59 -22.96 -18.07 -25.56
C ALA A 59 -21.50 -17.60 -25.42
N ASN A 60 -21.15 -16.48 -26.05
CA ASN A 60 -19.83 -15.88 -26.00
C ASN A 60 -19.69 -14.91 -24.82
N PHE A 61 -18.49 -14.87 -24.24
CA PHE A 61 -18.11 -13.85 -23.27
C PHE A 61 -18.10 -12.45 -23.90
N LYS A 62 -18.56 -11.45 -23.15
CA LYS A 62 -18.48 -10.04 -23.52
C LYS A 62 -17.45 -9.32 -22.65
N ASP A 63 -16.83 -8.28 -23.20
CA ASP A 63 -15.92 -7.43 -22.44
C ASP A 63 -16.66 -6.69 -21.35
N VAL A 64 -16.07 -6.67 -20.16
CA VAL A 64 -16.56 -5.85 -19.06
C VAL A 64 -16.26 -4.37 -19.35
N PRO A 65 -17.12 -3.42 -18.93
CA PRO A 65 -16.85 -2.00 -19.11
C PRO A 65 -15.47 -1.58 -18.61
N ASN A 66 -14.83 -0.68 -19.37
CA ASN A 66 -13.50 -0.16 -19.04
C ASN A 66 -13.48 0.54 -17.67
N GLU A 67 -12.28 0.69 -17.10
CA GLU A 67 -12.01 1.30 -15.79
C GLU A 67 -12.46 0.49 -14.56
N ARG A 68 -13.09 -0.67 -14.74
CA ARG A 68 -13.39 -1.57 -13.62
C ARG A 68 -12.12 -2.24 -13.09
N LEU A 69 -12.03 -2.39 -11.77
CA LEU A 69 -10.88 -3.03 -11.13
C LEU A 69 -10.86 -4.54 -11.39
N CYS A 70 -9.66 -5.04 -11.70
CA CYS A 70 -9.43 -6.45 -12.02
C CYS A 70 -8.17 -6.97 -11.34
N ASN A 71 -8.05 -8.29 -11.22
CA ASN A 71 -6.90 -8.96 -10.65
C ASN A 71 -5.80 -9.13 -11.70
N VAL A 72 -4.62 -8.56 -11.46
CA VAL A 72 -3.45 -8.73 -12.33
C VAL A 72 -2.59 -9.90 -11.86
N ALA A 73 -2.47 -10.10 -10.54
CA ALA A 73 -1.62 -11.15 -9.97
C ALA A 73 -2.19 -11.70 -8.66
N ALA A 74 -2.08 -13.01 -8.48
CA ALA A 74 -2.44 -13.71 -7.24
C ALA A 74 -1.35 -13.60 -6.16
N PHE A 75 -1.74 -13.70 -4.89
CA PHE A 75 -0.90 -13.68 -3.70
C PHE A 75 -1.02 -15.00 -2.92
N GLY A 76 0.11 -15.67 -2.72
CA GLY A 76 0.22 -16.88 -1.89
C GLY A 76 -0.52 -18.09 -2.46
N THR A 77 -0.66 -19.13 -1.62
CA THR A 77 -1.41 -20.36 -1.92
C THR A 77 -2.93 -20.17 -1.81
N GLU A 78 -3.39 -19.12 -1.13
CA GLU A 78 -4.80 -18.76 -0.98
C GLU A 78 -5.39 -18.07 -2.24
N GLU A 79 -4.57 -17.85 -3.29
CA GLU A 79 -4.95 -17.19 -4.55
C GLU A 79 -5.72 -15.85 -4.37
N SER A 80 -5.42 -15.13 -3.29
CA SER A 80 -6.00 -13.80 -3.04
C SER A 80 -5.38 -12.74 -3.96
N VAL A 81 -6.00 -11.57 -4.09
CA VAL A 81 -5.51 -10.51 -4.98
C VAL A 81 -4.24 -9.89 -4.41
N LYS A 82 -3.11 -10.01 -5.13
CA LYS A 82 -1.86 -9.32 -4.81
C LYS A 82 -1.88 -7.89 -5.31
N TYR A 83 -2.39 -7.71 -6.51
CA TYR A 83 -2.18 -6.50 -7.27
C TYR A 83 -3.33 -6.31 -8.26
N THR A 84 -3.91 -5.11 -8.27
CA THR A 84 -5.05 -4.79 -9.15
C THR A 84 -4.66 -3.97 -10.36
N GLY A 85 -5.39 -4.18 -11.44
CA GLY A 85 -5.38 -3.38 -12.66
C GLY A 85 -6.75 -2.77 -12.94
N LYS A 86 -6.89 -2.23 -14.15
CA LYS A 86 -8.13 -1.72 -14.75
C LYS A 86 -8.42 -2.49 -16.02
N CYS A 87 -9.69 -2.79 -16.26
CA CYS A 87 -10.13 -3.38 -17.52
C CYS A 87 -10.03 -2.35 -18.65
N ILE A 88 -9.36 -2.72 -19.73
CA ILE A 88 -9.24 -1.95 -20.97
C ILE A 88 -9.42 -2.93 -22.12
N ASN A 89 -10.54 -2.80 -22.85
CA ASN A 89 -10.88 -3.63 -24.02
C ASN A 89 -10.73 -5.14 -23.72
N GLY A 90 -11.44 -5.60 -22.69
CA GLY A 90 -11.42 -7.01 -22.27
C GLY A 90 -10.14 -7.47 -21.57
N THR A 91 -9.09 -6.63 -21.48
CA THR A 91 -7.82 -7.02 -20.85
C THR A 91 -7.64 -6.34 -19.50
N CYS A 92 -7.16 -7.08 -18.50
CA CYS A 92 -6.76 -6.49 -17.23
C CYS A 92 -5.37 -5.88 -17.34
N GLN A 93 -5.30 -4.56 -17.42
CA GLN A 93 -4.04 -3.83 -17.55
C GLN A 93 -3.69 -3.15 -16.22
N PRO A 94 -2.44 -3.18 -15.78
CA PRO A 94 -2.04 -2.35 -14.66
C PRO A 94 -2.23 -0.86 -15.03
N PRO A 95 -2.58 0.01 -14.06
CA PRO A 95 -2.74 1.42 -14.36
C PRO A 95 -1.38 2.01 -14.79
N GLY A 96 -1.40 2.80 -15.87
CA GLY A 96 -0.25 3.15 -16.70
C GLY A 96 0.94 3.83 -16.01
N GLU A 97 1.97 4.13 -16.82
CA GLU A 97 3.33 4.47 -16.38
C GLU A 97 3.37 5.49 -15.23
N ARG A 98 3.97 5.04 -14.12
CA ARG A 98 4.21 5.88 -12.95
C ARG A 98 5.43 6.77 -13.18
N LYS A 99 5.40 7.99 -12.64
CA LYS A 99 6.63 8.74 -12.33
C LYS A 99 7.35 8.23 -11.07
N TYR A 100 6.67 7.48 -10.19
CA TYR A 100 7.22 6.99 -8.93
C TYR A 100 6.86 5.52 -8.67
N PRO A 101 7.84 4.63 -8.38
CA PRO A 101 7.56 3.23 -8.18
C PRO A 101 6.92 2.97 -6.81
N VAL A 102 6.03 1.99 -6.73
CA VAL A 102 5.47 1.53 -5.46
C VAL A 102 6.49 0.59 -4.84
N CYS A 103 7.07 1.06 -3.74
CA CYS A 103 8.06 0.34 -2.98
C CYS A 103 7.39 -0.54 -1.93
N PHE A 104 7.97 -1.72 -1.73
CA PHE A 104 7.49 -2.71 -0.80
C PHE A 104 7.89 -2.39 0.63
N GLY A 105 8.80 -1.44 0.84
CA GLY A 105 9.32 -1.13 2.14
C GLY A 105 10.57 -1.96 2.45
N TYR A 106 11.57 -1.28 2.99
CA TYR A 106 12.89 -1.82 3.31
C TYR A 106 12.99 -2.35 4.74
N GLU A 107 13.86 -3.33 4.94
CA GLU A 107 14.12 -3.91 6.25
C GLU A 107 14.78 -2.91 7.20
N THR A 108 14.45 -3.00 8.48
CA THR A 108 14.96 -2.10 9.52
C THR A 108 15.35 -2.84 10.78
N MET A 109 16.35 -2.33 11.47
CA MET A 109 16.76 -2.74 12.81
C MET A 109 16.41 -1.63 13.81
N ASP A 110 15.80 -1.98 14.95
CA ASP A 110 15.59 -1.05 16.05
C ASP A 110 16.91 -0.78 16.76
N ILE A 111 17.37 0.47 16.70
CA ILE A 111 18.53 0.97 17.43
C ILE A 111 18.08 2.15 18.27
N LYS A 112 17.99 1.95 19.59
CA LYS A 112 17.58 2.98 20.58
C LYS A 112 16.17 3.55 20.33
N GLY A 113 15.23 2.73 19.87
CA GLY A 113 13.84 3.13 19.62
C GLY A 113 13.63 3.84 18.28
N GLU A 114 14.64 3.82 17.42
CA GLU A 114 14.58 4.31 16.05
C GLU A 114 14.77 3.16 15.07
N ALA A 115 14.01 3.17 13.98
CA ALA A 115 14.13 2.19 12.92
C ALA A 115 15.20 2.62 11.91
N ILE A 116 16.27 1.85 11.86
CA ILE A 116 17.43 2.11 11.02
C ILE A 116 17.43 1.11 9.86
N ALA A 117 17.54 1.58 8.62
CA ALA A 117 17.52 0.72 7.44
C ALA A 117 18.68 -0.29 7.50
N THR A 118 18.43 -1.57 7.26
CA THR A 118 19.54 -2.56 7.16
C THR A 118 20.35 -2.34 5.89
N GLU A 119 19.67 -1.91 4.82
CA GLU A 119 20.24 -1.64 3.51
C GLU A 119 19.73 -0.30 2.96
N CYS A 120 20.46 0.31 2.02
CA CYS A 120 20.09 1.58 1.39
C CYS A 120 19.30 1.40 0.08
N GLN A 121 18.63 0.26 -0.06
CA GLN A 121 17.79 -0.08 -1.20
C GLN A 121 16.42 -0.57 -0.73
N ASP A 122 15.39 -0.27 -1.50
CA ASP A 122 14.05 -0.84 -1.35
C ASP A 122 13.70 -1.61 -2.63
N SER A 123 12.92 -2.67 -2.49
CA SER A 123 12.34 -3.35 -3.64
C SER A 123 11.12 -2.55 -4.09
N CYS A 124 11.05 -2.16 -5.36
CA CYS A 124 9.92 -1.40 -5.88
C CYS A 124 9.48 -1.92 -7.25
N PHE A 125 8.19 -1.76 -7.57
CA PHE A 125 7.71 -1.98 -8.92
C PHE A 125 8.00 -0.76 -9.79
N ASN A 126 8.85 -0.92 -10.80
CA ASN A 126 9.13 0.11 -11.78
C ASN A 126 7.91 0.41 -12.68
N SER A 127 8.05 1.38 -13.58
CA SER A 127 7.03 1.76 -14.56
C SER A 127 6.56 0.60 -15.44
N ASN A 128 7.43 -0.39 -15.65
CA ASN A 128 7.17 -1.58 -16.46
C ASN A 128 6.61 -2.76 -15.62
N HIS A 129 6.22 -2.51 -14.38
CA HIS A 129 5.68 -3.51 -13.45
C HIS A 129 6.64 -4.66 -13.12
N GLN A 130 7.93 -4.48 -13.38
CA GLN A 130 8.98 -5.38 -12.96
C GLN A 130 9.51 -4.96 -11.58
N LEU A 131 9.90 -5.97 -10.80
CA LEU A 131 10.56 -5.73 -9.52
C LEU A 131 11.97 -5.20 -9.79
N SER A 132 12.28 -4.03 -9.24
CA SER A 132 13.58 -3.39 -9.33
C SER A 132 13.98 -2.81 -7.98
N ASN A 133 15.27 -2.83 -7.67
CA ASN A 133 15.77 -2.16 -6.48
C ASN A 133 15.89 -0.66 -6.73
N MET A 134 15.35 0.15 -5.82
CA MET A 134 15.44 1.60 -5.84
C MET A 134 16.24 2.07 -4.63
N ASN A 135 17.09 3.08 -4.84
CA ASN A 135 17.88 3.67 -3.77
C ASN A 135 16.96 4.38 -2.76
N LEU A 136 17.22 4.16 -1.47
CA LEU A 136 16.61 4.96 -0.41
C LEU A 136 17.05 6.43 -0.52
N PRO A 137 16.23 7.37 -0.04
CA PRO A 137 16.57 8.79 -0.07
C PRO A 137 17.90 9.09 0.64
N ASP A 138 18.72 9.94 0.04
CA ASP A 138 19.93 10.42 0.69
C ASP A 138 19.61 11.07 2.04
N GLY A 139 20.42 10.78 3.05
CA GLY A 139 20.17 11.23 4.43
C GLY A 139 19.40 10.21 5.30
N GLN A 140 18.82 9.16 4.70
CA GLN A 140 18.21 8.05 5.44
C GLN A 140 19.25 7.33 6.30
N LYS A 141 18.93 7.04 7.57
CA LYS A 141 19.83 6.30 8.45
C LYS A 141 19.87 4.82 8.07
N CYS A 142 21.07 4.25 8.06
CA CYS A 142 21.31 2.86 7.72
C CYS A 142 22.31 2.19 8.66
N VAL A 143 22.30 0.86 8.72
CA VAL A 143 23.25 0.06 9.49
C VAL A 143 24.56 -0.01 8.69
N TYR A 144 25.61 0.61 9.22
CA TYR A 144 26.91 0.62 8.58
C TYR A 144 27.63 -0.71 8.79
N PRO A 145 27.97 -1.46 7.74
CA PRO A 145 28.66 -2.73 7.86
C PRO A 145 30.10 -2.50 8.36
N LYS A 146 30.41 -2.94 9.58
CA LYS A 146 31.80 -3.04 10.03
C LYS A 146 32.40 -4.38 9.63
N LYS A 147 33.64 -4.37 9.17
CA LYS A 147 34.45 -5.60 9.07
C LYS A 147 34.51 -6.24 10.46
N PHE A 148 34.08 -7.49 10.55
CA PHE A 148 34.06 -8.27 11.77
C PHE A 148 35.47 -8.31 12.38
N SER A 149 35.63 -7.72 13.56
CA SER A 149 36.83 -7.82 14.39
C SER A 149 36.42 -8.23 15.80
N PHE A 150 37.21 -9.08 16.45
CA PHE A 150 36.98 -9.58 17.80
C PHE A 150 36.67 -8.46 18.84
N LEU A 151 37.24 -7.26 18.66
CA LEU A 151 36.98 -6.08 19.51
C LEU A 151 35.63 -5.37 19.27
N THR A 152 34.90 -5.72 18.21
CA THR A 152 33.62 -5.09 17.84
C THR A 152 32.39 -5.82 18.37
N LEU A 153 32.55 -7.01 18.98
CA LEU A 153 31.43 -7.80 19.53
C LEU A 153 30.67 -7.06 20.68
N PHE A 154 31.35 -6.16 21.40
CA PHE A 154 30.78 -5.39 22.51
C PHE A 154 30.28 -3.99 22.11
N ARG A 155 30.57 -3.54 20.89
CA ARG A 155 30.11 -2.24 20.37
C ARG A 155 29.00 -2.52 19.38
N GLY A 156 27.76 -2.27 19.80
CA GLY A 156 26.56 -2.47 18.98
C GLY A 156 26.64 -1.82 17.58
N PRO A 157 25.65 -2.10 16.71
CA PRO A 157 25.65 -1.71 15.31
C PRO A 157 25.94 -0.20 15.14
N THR A 158 26.81 0.13 14.19
CA THR A 158 27.17 1.52 13.90
C THR A 158 26.15 2.09 12.91
N VAL A 159 25.63 3.29 13.18
CA VAL A 159 24.64 3.95 12.30
C VAL A 159 25.38 4.85 11.31
N GLY A 160 25.14 4.58 10.02
CA GLY A 160 25.59 5.37 8.87
C GLY A 160 24.44 6.14 8.22
N ILE A 161 24.70 6.67 7.02
CA ILE A 161 23.74 7.41 6.22
C ILE A 161 23.76 6.89 4.77
N CYS A 162 22.58 6.73 4.17
CA CYS A 162 22.45 6.39 2.76
C CYS A 162 22.89 7.55 1.88
N LYS A 163 23.75 7.23 0.92
CA LYS A 163 24.17 8.11 -0.17
C LYS A 163 24.26 7.28 -1.45
N ASP A 164 23.51 7.66 -2.48
CA ASP A 164 23.52 6.98 -3.79
C ASP A 164 23.27 5.46 -3.67
N GLY A 165 22.38 5.06 -2.77
CA GLY A 165 22.04 3.63 -2.54
C GLY A 165 23.05 2.84 -1.70
N THR A 166 24.11 3.48 -1.20
CA THR A 166 25.13 2.84 -0.35
C THR A 166 25.11 3.40 1.07
N CYS A 167 25.26 2.53 2.07
CA CYS A 167 25.38 2.96 3.46
C CYS A 167 26.81 3.44 3.74
N THR A 168 26.97 4.73 3.98
CA THR A 168 28.28 5.34 4.28
C THR A 168 28.43 5.54 5.78
N GLU A 169 29.67 5.38 6.29
CA GLU A 169 29.98 5.72 7.68
C GLU A 169 29.62 7.19 7.92
N LYS A 170 29.33 7.58 9.16
CA LYS A 170 29.00 8.96 9.55
C LYS A 170 30.20 9.94 9.38
N ARG A 171 30.90 9.92 8.25
CA ARG A 171 31.83 10.95 7.80
C ARG A 171 31.00 12.06 7.15
N THR A 172 30.56 12.94 8.04
CA THR A 172 29.81 14.16 7.78
C THR A 172 30.34 14.93 6.56
N THR A 173 29.57 14.98 5.48
CA THR A 173 29.67 16.09 4.52
C THR A 173 28.71 17.21 4.97
N ASN A 174 29.05 18.47 4.71
CA ASN A 174 28.28 19.64 5.17
C ASN A 174 26.83 19.73 4.62
N GLU A 175 26.42 18.81 3.75
CA GLU A 175 25.13 18.80 3.05
C GLU A 175 24.15 17.72 3.54
N THR A 176 24.55 16.86 4.47
CA THR A 176 23.68 15.77 4.93
C THR A 176 22.61 16.28 5.90
N CYS A 177 21.34 16.20 5.47
CA CYS A 177 20.18 16.43 6.32
C CYS A 177 19.73 15.10 6.93
N GLU A 178 19.62 15.04 8.25
CA GLU A 178 19.23 13.81 8.93
C GLU A 178 17.73 13.55 8.72
N ARG A 179 17.40 12.33 8.28
CA ARG A 179 16.02 11.88 8.09
C ARG A 179 15.66 10.84 9.14
N ASN A 180 14.66 11.15 9.94
CA ASN A 180 14.15 10.28 11.00
C ASN A 180 12.85 9.63 10.53
N VAL A 181 12.78 8.31 10.63
CA VAL A 181 11.59 7.54 10.25
C VAL A 181 11.09 6.72 11.43
N LEU A 182 9.78 6.49 11.48
CA LEU A 182 9.15 5.59 12.42
C LEU A 182 8.53 4.42 11.67
N THR A 183 8.73 3.22 12.19
CA THR A 183 8.14 2.00 11.65
C THR A 183 6.69 1.88 12.09
N VAL A 184 5.78 1.77 11.13
CA VAL A 184 4.37 1.42 11.39
C VAL A 184 4.22 -0.08 11.56
N SER A 185 4.95 -0.83 10.73
CA SER A 185 4.97 -2.29 10.65
C SER A 185 6.23 -2.73 9.90
N SER A 186 6.62 -4.00 9.99
CA SER A 186 7.79 -4.52 9.26
C SER A 186 7.79 -4.06 7.79
N GLY A 187 8.88 -3.41 7.36
CA GLY A 187 9.03 -2.84 6.03
C GLY A 187 8.44 -1.44 5.83
N VAL A 188 7.45 -1.00 6.60
CA VAL A 188 6.80 0.32 6.39
C VAL A 188 7.34 1.36 7.34
N ASN A 189 8.15 2.25 6.77
CA ASN A 189 8.79 3.36 7.47
C ASN A 189 8.25 4.68 6.96
N ILE A 190 7.79 5.53 7.88
CA ILE A 190 7.17 6.82 7.57
C ILE A 190 7.99 7.93 8.20
N ASP A 191 8.14 9.05 7.49
CA ASP A 191 8.87 10.21 7.99
C ASP A 191 8.27 10.73 9.29
N ALA A 192 9.12 10.91 10.30
CA ALA A 192 8.68 11.44 11.59
C ALA A 192 8.20 12.91 11.48
N SER A 193 8.65 13.65 10.47
CA SER A 193 8.30 15.05 10.25
C SER A 193 8.48 15.48 8.80
N CYS A 194 7.84 16.59 8.42
CA CYS A 194 7.90 17.15 7.06
C CYS A 194 9.06 18.11 6.82
N THR A 195 9.94 18.26 7.80
CA THR A 195 11.13 19.12 7.76
C THR A 195 12.34 18.32 8.21
N LEU A 196 13.38 18.31 7.39
CA LEU A 196 14.65 17.70 7.73
C LEU A 196 15.54 18.74 8.40
N SER A 197 16.18 18.34 9.50
CA SER A 197 17.19 19.15 10.18
C SER A 197 18.54 18.89 9.53
N CYS A 198 19.15 19.94 8.98
CA CYS A 198 20.47 19.87 8.36
C CYS A 198 21.53 20.49 9.30
N LYS A 199 22.78 20.03 9.23
CA LYS A 199 23.85 20.52 10.12
C LYS A 199 24.13 22.02 10.03
N ASN A 200 23.87 22.65 8.88
CA ASN A 200 24.03 24.10 8.69
C ASN A 200 22.94 24.95 9.37
N LYS A 201 22.17 24.37 10.31
CA LYS A 201 20.96 24.95 10.92
C LYS A 201 19.88 25.32 9.89
N THR A 202 20.02 24.84 8.66
CA THR A 202 19.02 24.97 7.61
C THR A 202 17.99 23.85 7.76
N THR A 203 16.75 24.16 7.41
CA THR A 203 15.65 23.20 7.36
C THR A 203 15.29 22.91 5.92
N LYS A 204 15.34 21.65 5.51
CA LYS A 204 14.88 21.24 4.19
C LYS A 204 13.45 20.73 4.29
N VAL A 205 12.53 21.34 3.55
CA VAL A 205 11.13 20.93 3.50
C VAL A 205 10.99 19.68 2.61
N LEU A 206 10.32 18.65 3.11
CA LEU A 206 9.97 17.48 2.31
C LEU A 206 8.96 17.84 1.22
N LYS A 207 8.96 17.08 0.13
CA LYS A 207 8.03 17.30 -0.99
C LYS A 207 6.59 17.19 -0.49
N ASN A 208 5.72 18.07 -1.00
CA ASN A 208 4.30 17.96 -0.73
C ASN A 208 3.79 16.57 -1.17
N GLY A 209 2.94 15.95 -0.35
CA GLY A 209 2.45 14.58 -0.57
C GLY A 209 3.25 13.48 0.13
N THR A 210 4.48 13.76 0.58
CA THR A 210 5.28 12.80 1.36
C THR A 210 4.52 12.35 2.62
N GLN A 211 4.43 11.05 2.90
CA GLN A 211 3.79 10.54 4.10
C GLN A 211 4.58 10.93 5.35
N CYS A 212 3.86 11.30 6.42
CA CYS A 212 4.48 11.71 7.67
C CYS A 212 3.70 11.21 8.89
N VAL A 213 4.35 11.16 10.05
CA VAL A 213 3.69 10.79 11.30
C VAL A 213 2.95 11.99 11.87
N LEU A 214 1.61 11.93 11.84
CA LEU A 214 0.76 12.97 12.41
C LEU A 214 0.60 12.77 13.92
N ARG A 215 0.40 11.52 14.36
CA ARG A 215 0.25 11.16 15.77
C ARG A 215 0.97 9.85 16.06
N SER A 216 1.66 9.81 17.20
CA SER A 216 2.28 8.60 17.71
C SER A 216 2.15 8.51 19.23
N THR A 217 2.11 7.28 19.74
CA THR A 217 2.05 6.98 21.16
C THR A 217 3.33 6.27 21.57
N ILE A 218 3.85 6.67 22.73
CA ILE A 218 5.03 6.05 23.32
C ILE A 218 4.57 4.86 24.16
N ILE A 219 4.95 3.66 23.73
CA ILE A 219 4.70 2.43 24.48
C ILE A 219 5.91 2.16 25.37
N ARG A 220 5.65 2.09 26.67
CA ARG A 220 6.63 1.64 27.66
C ARG A 220 6.51 0.12 27.80
N LYS A 221 7.48 -0.64 27.30
CA LYS A 221 7.53 -2.08 27.56
C LYS A 221 8.18 -2.32 28.92
N TRP A 222 7.57 -3.21 29.71
CA TRP A 222 8.17 -3.70 30.95
C TRP A 222 9.32 -4.67 30.61
N PRO A 223 10.46 -4.63 31.34
CA PRO A 223 10.72 -3.85 32.56
C PRO A 223 11.05 -2.37 32.28
N ARG A 224 10.63 -1.52 33.21
CA ARG A 224 10.51 -0.04 33.15
C ARG A 224 11.75 0.79 32.78
N PHE A 225 12.88 0.19 32.40
CA PHE A 225 14.16 0.90 32.37
C PHE A 225 14.92 0.97 31.04
N TRP A 226 14.59 0.23 29.97
CA TRP A 226 15.48 0.27 28.78
C TRP A 226 14.82 0.34 27.40
N HIS A 227 13.52 0.12 27.25
CA HIS A 227 12.91 0.11 25.90
C HIS A 227 11.64 0.97 25.82
N TRP A 228 11.80 2.11 25.15
CA TRP A 228 10.73 3.02 24.75
C TRP A 228 10.54 2.81 23.25
N THR A 229 9.36 2.37 22.84
CA THR A 229 9.05 2.20 21.41
C THR A 229 7.97 3.19 21.04
N ARG A 230 8.20 3.95 19.96
CA ARG A 230 7.15 4.82 19.38
C ARG A 230 6.30 3.99 18.43
N ARG A 231 4.99 3.99 18.66
CA ARG A 231 4.01 3.41 17.74
C ARG A 231 3.33 4.55 17.00
N VAL A 232 3.31 4.47 15.67
CA VAL A 232 2.55 5.40 14.84
C VAL A 232 1.07 5.08 14.99
N ASP A 233 0.28 6.08 15.37
CA ASP A 233 -1.18 5.95 15.51
C ASP A 233 -1.90 6.52 14.30
N VAL A 234 -1.41 7.64 13.77
CA VAL A 234 -2.02 8.35 12.64
C VAL A 234 -0.94 8.82 11.68
N ILE A 235 -1.16 8.54 10.40
CA ILE A 235 -0.32 8.95 9.28
C ILE A 235 -0.98 10.18 8.64
N GLY A 236 -0.20 11.23 8.44
CA GLY A 236 -0.58 12.43 7.68
C GLY A 236 0.20 12.54 6.39
N VAL A 237 0.08 13.70 5.74
CA VAL A 237 0.85 14.06 4.54
C VAL A 237 1.52 15.41 4.72
N CYS A 238 2.69 15.56 4.10
CA CYS A 238 3.42 16.81 4.11
C CYS A 238 2.76 17.84 3.20
N TRP A 239 2.48 19.01 3.75
CA TRP A 239 2.01 20.18 3.01
C TRP A 239 2.70 21.42 3.54
N LYS A 240 3.48 22.09 2.68
CA LYS A 240 4.24 23.30 3.04
C LYS A 240 5.08 23.12 4.32
N GLY A 241 5.68 21.94 4.49
CA GLY A 241 6.53 21.60 5.64
C GLY A 241 5.79 21.21 6.92
N GLN A 242 4.46 21.16 6.91
CA GLN A 242 3.67 20.66 8.04
C GLN A 242 3.12 19.27 7.73
N CYS A 243 3.10 18.40 8.74
CA CYS A 243 2.38 17.14 8.66
C CYS A 243 0.91 17.41 8.98
N ILE A 244 0.06 17.39 7.96
CA ILE A 244 -1.37 17.65 8.11
C ILE A 244 -2.15 16.35 8.01
N GLN A 245 -3.27 16.28 8.73
CA GLN A 245 -4.28 15.27 8.44
C GLN A 245 -4.84 15.58 7.06
N ARG A 246 -4.71 14.64 6.11
CA ARG A 246 -5.36 14.80 4.81
C ARG A 246 -6.88 14.81 5.04
N GLU A 247 -7.59 15.72 4.37
CA GLU A 247 -9.03 15.91 4.57
C GLU A 247 -9.78 14.58 4.48
N LEU A 248 -10.69 14.38 5.43
CA LEU A 248 -11.56 13.22 5.53
C LEU A 248 -12.44 13.19 4.28
N TYR A 249 -12.27 12.17 3.43
CA TYR A 249 -13.12 12.02 2.26
C TYR A 249 -14.19 10.96 2.52
N ASN A 250 -15.40 11.44 2.75
CA ASN A 250 -16.60 10.61 2.74
C ASN A 250 -17.21 10.71 1.33
N ALA A 251 -17.07 9.65 0.51
CA ALA A 251 -17.69 9.56 -0.81
C ALA A 251 -19.24 9.66 -0.78
N SER A 252 -19.84 9.61 0.41
CA SER A 252 -21.27 9.48 0.65
C SER A 252 -22.13 10.71 0.34
N GLN A 253 -21.59 11.76 -0.31
CA GLN A 253 -22.35 13.00 -0.61
C GLN A 253 -22.58 13.26 -2.10
N HIS A 254 -22.69 12.21 -2.93
CA HIS A 254 -23.23 12.38 -4.28
C HIS A 254 -24.57 11.67 -4.45
N ASP A 255 -25.65 12.46 -4.35
CA ASP A 255 -27.01 12.07 -4.68
C ASP A 255 -27.05 11.40 -6.06
N SER A 256 -27.54 10.16 -6.11
CA SER A 256 -27.81 9.49 -7.38
C SER A 256 -29.11 10.05 -7.92
N LYS A 257 -29.05 10.92 -8.93
CA LYS A 257 -30.28 11.48 -9.51
C LYS A 257 -31.05 10.48 -10.38
N ASN A 258 -30.44 9.38 -10.84
CA ASN A 258 -30.95 8.62 -11.99
C ASN A 258 -30.88 7.07 -11.91
N GLY A 259 -30.80 6.44 -10.72
CA GLY A 259 -30.87 4.97 -10.62
C GLY A 259 -29.67 4.20 -11.21
N CYS A 260 -28.51 4.85 -11.34
CA CYS A 260 -27.27 4.24 -11.80
C CYS A 260 -26.51 3.56 -10.65
N ASN A 261 -25.96 2.37 -10.91
CA ASN A 261 -25.22 1.61 -9.91
C ASN A 261 -23.80 2.16 -9.76
N ARG A 262 -23.45 2.54 -8.53
CA ARG A 262 -22.14 3.07 -8.14
C ARG A 262 -21.50 2.11 -7.18
N THR A 263 -20.27 1.69 -7.49
CA THR A 263 -19.48 0.83 -6.60
C THR A 263 -18.46 1.66 -5.86
N ASP A 264 -18.54 1.63 -4.53
CA ASP A 264 -17.60 2.29 -3.64
C ASP A 264 -16.83 1.24 -2.84
N ILE A 265 -15.65 1.62 -2.39
CA ILE A 265 -14.72 0.77 -1.66
C ILE A 265 -14.51 1.40 -0.31
N PHE A 266 -15.00 0.71 0.71
CA PHE A 266 -14.69 1.04 2.10
C PHE A 266 -13.28 0.57 2.42
N ILE A 267 -12.38 1.51 2.74
CA ILE A 267 -10.99 1.21 3.12
C ILE A 267 -10.88 1.21 4.64
N HIS A 268 -11.39 2.23 5.31
CA HIS A 268 -11.52 2.30 6.77
C HIS A 268 -12.60 3.32 7.16
N GLN A 269 -12.89 3.45 8.47
CA GLN A 269 -13.98 4.28 9.02
C GLN A 269 -14.05 5.72 8.49
N ASN A 270 -12.93 6.27 8.01
CA ASN A 270 -12.81 7.66 7.58
C ASN A 270 -12.48 7.79 6.08
N LEU A 271 -12.49 6.69 5.32
CA LEU A 271 -12.17 6.71 3.90
C LEU A 271 -12.97 5.67 3.13
N THR A 272 -13.85 6.17 2.28
CA THR A 272 -14.50 5.42 1.22
C THR A 272 -14.17 6.10 -0.10
N VAL A 273 -13.76 5.33 -1.09
CA VAL A 273 -13.38 5.85 -2.41
C VAL A 273 -14.16 5.14 -3.51
N ALA A 274 -14.33 5.78 -4.66
CA ALA A 274 -14.96 5.15 -5.79
C ALA A 274 -14.10 3.99 -6.34
N SER A 275 -14.71 2.85 -6.66
CA SER A 275 -14.02 1.76 -7.37
C SER A 275 -13.58 2.18 -8.77
N ASN A 276 -14.43 2.94 -9.45
CA ASN A 276 -14.22 3.53 -10.77
C ASN A 276 -14.93 4.88 -10.86
N CYS A 277 -14.53 5.71 -11.82
CA CYS A 277 -15.08 7.05 -12.03
C CYS A 277 -16.31 7.09 -12.93
N ARG A 278 -16.94 5.93 -13.12
CA ARG A 278 -18.10 5.70 -13.98
C ARG A 278 -19.20 5.06 -13.15
N ALA A 279 -20.45 5.29 -13.52
CA ALA A 279 -21.61 4.62 -12.96
C ALA A 279 -22.40 4.00 -14.10
N ASP A 280 -22.72 2.71 -13.99
CA ASP A 280 -23.46 2.00 -15.01
C ASP A 280 -24.95 2.10 -14.71
N CYS A 281 -25.72 2.61 -15.67
CA CYS A 281 -27.15 2.85 -15.51
C CYS A 281 -27.97 1.69 -16.07
N SER A 282 -29.18 1.47 -15.53
CA SER A 282 -30.08 0.39 -15.95
C SER A 282 -30.49 0.45 -17.42
N ASN A 283 -30.48 1.65 -18.02
CA ASN A 283 -30.75 1.90 -19.43
C ASN A 283 -29.53 1.63 -20.36
N GLY A 284 -28.42 1.10 -19.82
CA GLY A 284 -27.19 0.84 -20.59
C GLY A 284 -26.31 2.08 -20.84
N THR A 285 -26.69 3.25 -20.32
CA THR A 285 -25.87 4.46 -20.37
C THR A 285 -24.83 4.46 -19.25
N VAL A 286 -23.79 5.29 -19.40
CA VAL A 286 -22.74 5.50 -18.40
C VAL A 286 -22.77 6.95 -17.94
N GLU A 287 -22.86 7.15 -16.63
CA GLU A 287 -22.73 8.48 -16.01
C GLU A 287 -21.30 8.64 -15.46
N TYR A 288 -20.66 9.77 -15.78
CA TYR A 288 -19.36 10.09 -15.17
C TYR A 288 -19.55 10.65 -13.78
N ARG A 289 -18.75 10.14 -12.84
CA ARG A 289 -18.71 10.70 -11.49
C ARG A 289 -18.03 12.05 -11.52
N LYS A 290 -18.38 12.90 -10.55
CA LYS A 290 -17.84 14.26 -10.43
C LYS A 290 -16.31 14.27 -10.47
N ASP A 291 -15.76 15.20 -11.24
CA ASP A 291 -14.32 15.42 -11.27
C ASP A 291 -13.79 15.84 -9.90
N GLY A 292 -12.61 15.34 -9.54
CA GLY A 292 -12.00 15.52 -8.23
C GLY A 292 -12.48 14.55 -7.15
N LEU A 293 -13.46 13.69 -7.44
CA LEU A 293 -13.89 12.61 -6.53
C LEU A 293 -12.74 11.61 -6.33
N LEU A 294 -12.50 11.16 -5.09
CA LEU A 294 -11.47 10.15 -4.85
C LEU A 294 -11.87 8.79 -5.40
N CYS A 295 -10.91 8.11 -6.02
CA CYS A 295 -11.09 6.78 -6.59
C CYS A 295 -9.91 5.87 -6.27
N LEU A 296 -10.16 4.56 -6.17
CA LEU A 296 -9.08 3.59 -6.05
C LEU A 296 -8.38 3.46 -7.41
N TRP A 297 -7.17 4.01 -7.47
CA TRP A 297 -6.32 3.90 -8.63
C TRP A 297 -5.69 2.51 -8.69
N GLN A 298 -5.18 2.03 -7.56
CA GLN A 298 -4.53 0.73 -7.47
C GLN A 298 -4.46 0.19 -6.06
N TYR A 299 -4.58 -1.13 -5.93
CA TYR A 299 -4.37 -1.88 -4.71
C TYR A 299 -3.15 -2.80 -4.82
N LEU A 300 -2.39 -2.89 -3.74
CA LEU A 300 -1.26 -3.81 -3.57
C LEU A 300 -1.32 -4.47 -2.19
N ARG A 301 -1.14 -5.79 -2.14
CA ARG A 301 -1.02 -6.57 -0.90
C ARG A 301 0.41 -7.01 -0.66
N LYS A 302 0.90 -6.82 0.57
CA LYS A 302 2.19 -7.35 1.04
C LYS A 302 2.05 -7.85 2.48
N GLU A 303 2.31 -9.14 2.72
CA GLU A 303 2.28 -9.74 4.06
C GLU A 303 1.00 -9.37 4.83
N LEU A 304 1.10 -8.65 5.96
CA LEU A 304 -0.04 -8.21 6.79
C LEU A 304 -0.58 -6.83 6.40
N LEU A 305 -0.15 -6.26 5.28
CA LEU A 305 -0.46 -4.89 4.89
C LEU A 305 -1.13 -4.83 3.52
N ASP A 306 -2.13 -3.98 3.45
CA ASP A 306 -2.87 -3.64 2.24
C ASP A 306 -2.62 -2.16 1.92
N PHE A 307 -2.11 -1.89 0.73
CA PHE A 307 -1.77 -0.57 0.22
C PHE A 307 -2.81 -0.15 -0.81
N PHE A 308 -3.43 1.00 -0.58
CA PHE A 308 -4.44 1.59 -1.44
C PHE A 308 -3.90 2.90 -2.00
N ASN A 309 -3.56 2.91 -3.29
CA ASN A 309 -3.17 4.10 -4.03
C ASN A 309 -4.44 4.78 -4.53
N ILE A 310 -4.67 6.00 -4.07
CA ILE A 310 -5.86 6.78 -4.31
C ILE A 310 -5.56 7.81 -5.39
N GLY A 311 -6.47 7.91 -6.35
CA GLY A 311 -6.45 8.91 -7.41
C GLY A 311 -7.68 9.81 -7.34
N ASN A 312 -7.81 10.67 -8.35
CA ASN A 312 -8.96 11.53 -8.57
C ASN A 312 -9.65 11.20 -9.88
N CYS A 313 -10.98 11.26 -9.87
CA CYS A 313 -11.77 11.20 -11.08
C CYS A 313 -11.55 12.43 -11.95
N SER A 314 -11.32 12.19 -13.24
CA SER A 314 -11.25 13.22 -14.27
C SER A 314 -11.78 12.62 -15.57
N ASN A 315 -12.89 13.16 -16.08
CA ASN A 315 -13.56 12.70 -17.30
C ASN A 315 -13.84 11.18 -17.28
N GLY A 316 -14.36 10.67 -16.15
CA GLY A 316 -14.71 9.27 -16.01
C GLY A 316 -13.53 8.29 -15.95
N ILE A 317 -12.30 8.78 -15.76
CA ILE A 317 -11.08 7.98 -15.57
C ILE A 317 -10.49 8.28 -14.20
N CYS A 318 -10.01 7.25 -13.50
CA CYS A 318 -9.29 7.44 -12.25
C CYS A 318 -7.82 7.80 -12.54
N LYS A 319 -7.45 9.06 -12.35
CA LYS A 319 -6.08 9.54 -12.54
C LYS A 319 -5.30 9.50 -11.24
N PHE A 320 -4.03 9.13 -11.32
CA PHE A 320 -3.13 9.17 -10.16
C PHE A 320 -3.03 10.61 -9.61
N GLN A 321 -3.16 10.75 -8.30
CA GLN A 321 -2.93 12.01 -7.59
C GLN A 321 -1.67 11.85 -6.76
N ASP A 322 -0.68 12.72 -7.01
CA ASP A 322 0.68 12.66 -6.45
C ASP A 322 0.71 12.19 -4.98
N ASP A 323 1.00 10.90 -4.82
CA ASP A 323 1.35 10.19 -3.59
C ASP A 323 0.24 9.99 -2.53
N TYR A 324 -1.04 9.92 -2.90
CA TYR A 324 -2.05 9.48 -1.94
C TYR A 324 -2.06 7.95 -1.77
N VAL A 325 -1.25 7.44 -0.84
CA VAL A 325 -1.27 6.01 -0.46
C VAL A 325 -1.79 5.84 0.96
N VAL A 326 -2.73 4.91 1.12
CA VAL A 326 -3.28 4.50 2.42
C VAL A 326 -2.82 3.09 2.73
N VAL A 327 -2.26 2.90 3.91
CA VAL A 327 -1.76 1.60 4.36
C VAL A 327 -2.63 1.11 5.48
N VAL A 328 -3.22 -0.07 5.30
CA VAL A 328 -4.09 -0.73 6.29
C VAL A 328 -3.41 -2.01 6.74
N LYS A 329 -3.34 -2.21 8.06
CA LYS A 329 -2.90 -3.47 8.64
C LYS A 329 -4.09 -4.42 8.78
N ARG A 330 -3.92 -5.65 8.31
CA ARG A 330 -4.88 -6.75 8.46
C ARG A 330 -4.88 -7.30 9.89
#